data_AF-A0AAW9DQ57-F1
#
_entry.id   AF-A0AAW9DQ57-F1
#
_cell.length_a   1.000
_cell.length_b   1.000
_cell.length_c   1.000
_cell.angle_alpha   90.00
_cell.angle_beta   90.00
_cell.angle_gamma   90.00
#
_symmetry.space_group_name_H-M   'P 1'
#
loop_
_entity.id
_entity.type
_entity.pdbx_description
1 polymer ?
#
loop_
_entity_poly.entity_id
_entity_poly.type
_entity_poly.pdbx_seq_one_letter_code
_entity_poly.pdbx_strand_id
1 'polypeptide(L)'
;MTGNVNTVSDGGTGQTIALGNANTITGTSGAPIAVFGSDNVVNAGPTGQFYAYGSNNVINAVGSDTVLGNGTANTINVGGGGVVFAAGGNDSIITSASSNAFVVVGGSASSDLVTLGGSSYAYVEGNTSIAATGTNYMLMASGNNSATLNGGSLAFVIAGADTINATGAANVYGGGGTLDFIGGAGHSVVEIGAGSVTALAGSGGITAYGGTEGNNSLVGGSGSNVLYAEGTGSTLVGGTGNNTMVAAAGATTMVGGANAALNNFVFNMNSANSSDVITGFSNGPDKITLGSGVTITNQTMGVGSIALTLSDGTKISVIGASAALTASVSGSTTILS
;
A
#
# COMPACT_ATOMS: atom_id res chain seq x y z
N MET A 1 -19.06 -34.24 -21.57
CA MET A 1 -20.21 -34.74 -20.78
C MET A 1 -21.25 -33.64 -20.63
N THR A 2 -22.53 -34.01 -20.54
CA THR A 2 -23.65 -33.09 -20.32
C THR A 2 -24.52 -33.57 -19.16
N GLY A 3 -25.12 -32.65 -18.39
CA GLY A 3 -26.02 -32.96 -17.28
C GLY A 3 -25.54 -32.43 -15.93
N ASN A 4 -26.29 -32.73 -14.87
CA ASN A 4 -26.04 -32.22 -13.52
C ASN A 4 -25.68 -33.34 -12.55
N VAL A 5 -24.94 -33.01 -11.49
CA VAL A 5 -24.62 -33.94 -10.38
C VAL A 5 -23.84 -35.19 -10.84
N ASN A 6 -23.08 -35.07 -11.93
CA ASN A 6 -22.23 -36.17 -12.39
C ASN A 6 -20.94 -36.23 -11.57
N THR A 7 -20.36 -37.42 -11.43
CA THR A 7 -19.01 -37.61 -10.89
C THR A 7 -18.15 -38.30 -11.95
N VAL A 8 -17.04 -37.68 -12.34
CA VAL A 8 -16.13 -38.17 -13.39
C VAL A 8 -14.70 -38.22 -12.88
N SER A 9 -14.00 -39.30 -13.20
CA SER A 9 -12.55 -39.41 -13.02
C SER A 9 -11.91 -39.40 -14.40
N ASP A 10 -11.04 -38.43 -14.66
CA ASP A 10 -10.34 -38.28 -15.92
C ASP A 10 -8.86 -38.65 -15.76
N GLY A 11 -8.51 -39.86 -16.18
CA GLY A 11 -7.12 -40.32 -16.29
C GLY A 11 -6.59 -40.35 -17.72
N GLY A 12 -7.33 -39.78 -18.68
CA GLY A 12 -6.96 -39.78 -20.08
C GLY A 12 -5.93 -38.69 -20.43
N THR A 13 -5.47 -38.70 -21.68
CA THR A 13 -4.67 -37.60 -22.26
C THR A 13 -5.52 -36.60 -23.03
N GLY A 14 -6.83 -36.88 -23.18
CA GLY A 14 -7.78 -36.03 -23.91
C GLY A 14 -8.39 -34.96 -23.02
N GLN A 15 -8.87 -33.89 -23.64
CA GLN A 15 -9.57 -32.81 -22.93
C GLN A 15 -10.94 -33.29 -22.40
N THR A 16 -11.24 -32.94 -21.15
CA THR A 16 -12.57 -33.12 -20.58
C THR A 16 -13.36 -31.82 -20.63
N ILE A 17 -14.57 -31.86 -21.18
CA ILE A 17 -15.53 -30.75 -21.15
C ILE A 17 -16.80 -31.21 -20.44
N ALA A 18 -17.21 -30.48 -19.41
CA ALA A 18 -18.46 -30.70 -18.70
C ALA A 18 -19.42 -29.52 -18.88
N LEU A 19 -20.64 -29.82 -19.33
CA LEU A 19 -21.73 -28.85 -19.47
C LEU A 19 -22.83 -29.19 -18.48
N GLY A 20 -23.15 -28.26 -17.57
CA GLY A 20 -24.20 -28.39 -16.57
C GLY A 20 -23.73 -28.00 -15.18
N ASN A 21 -24.52 -28.36 -14.17
CA ASN A 21 -24.33 -27.86 -12.81
C ASN A 21 -23.97 -28.96 -11.81
N ALA A 22 -23.30 -28.59 -10.72
CA ALA A 22 -23.00 -29.47 -9.60
C ALA A 22 -22.23 -30.75 -9.97
N ASN A 23 -21.45 -30.72 -11.06
CA ASN A 23 -20.63 -31.86 -11.46
C ASN A 23 -19.31 -31.87 -10.68
N THR A 24 -18.82 -33.05 -10.32
CA THR A 24 -17.50 -33.25 -9.71
C THR A 24 -16.59 -33.98 -10.71
N ILE A 25 -15.44 -33.38 -11.02
CA ILE A 25 -14.46 -33.94 -11.94
C ILE A 25 -13.14 -34.06 -11.19
N THR A 26 -12.56 -35.26 -11.18
CA THR A 26 -11.25 -35.52 -10.60
C THR A 26 -10.28 -35.87 -11.71
N GLY A 27 -9.35 -34.96 -12.00
CA GLY A 27 -8.24 -35.20 -12.91
C GLY A 27 -7.17 -36.06 -12.24
N THR A 28 -6.69 -37.09 -12.93
CA THR A 28 -5.53 -37.89 -12.50
C THR A 28 -4.37 -37.80 -13.50
N SER A 29 -4.51 -36.97 -14.53
CA SER A 29 -3.50 -36.61 -15.53
C SER A 29 -3.37 -35.08 -15.62
N GLY A 30 -2.41 -34.57 -16.40
CA GLY A 30 -2.28 -33.15 -16.72
C GLY A 30 -3.18 -32.68 -17.87
N ALA A 31 -4.21 -33.47 -18.23
CA ALA A 31 -5.09 -33.15 -19.35
C ALA A 31 -5.99 -31.93 -19.03
N PRO A 32 -6.33 -31.09 -20.03
CA PRO A 32 -7.17 -29.93 -19.79
C PRO A 32 -8.60 -30.30 -19.38
N ILE A 33 -9.15 -29.59 -18.40
CA ILE A 33 -10.55 -29.76 -17.96
C ILE A 33 -11.26 -28.41 -18.03
N ALA A 34 -12.41 -28.38 -18.70
CA ALA A 34 -13.28 -27.21 -18.77
C ALA A 34 -14.66 -27.54 -18.20
N VAL A 35 -15.14 -26.72 -17.28
CA VAL A 35 -16.51 -26.76 -16.76
C VAL A 35 -17.28 -25.53 -17.20
N PHE A 36 -18.54 -25.75 -17.60
CA PHE A 36 -19.49 -24.71 -17.96
C PHE A 36 -20.77 -24.91 -17.15
N GLY A 37 -21.17 -23.89 -16.41
CA GLY A 37 -22.36 -23.92 -15.57
C GLY A 37 -22.05 -23.51 -14.14
N SER A 38 -22.87 -23.97 -13.20
CA SER A 38 -22.78 -23.57 -11.79
C SER A 38 -22.37 -24.70 -10.86
N ASP A 39 -21.71 -24.35 -9.75
CA ASP A 39 -21.45 -25.24 -8.62
C ASP A 39 -20.62 -26.49 -8.98
N ASN A 40 -19.88 -26.49 -10.09
CA ASN A 40 -19.04 -27.62 -10.45
C ASN A 40 -17.75 -27.61 -9.62
N VAL A 41 -17.25 -28.80 -9.30
CA VAL A 41 -15.98 -28.99 -8.58
C VAL A 41 -14.98 -29.69 -9.50
N VAL A 42 -13.81 -29.07 -9.67
CA VAL A 42 -12.67 -29.66 -10.37
C VAL A 42 -11.56 -29.92 -9.35
N ASN A 43 -11.30 -31.20 -9.08
CA ASN A 43 -10.13 -31.63 -8.32
C ASN A 43 -9.02 -31.90 -9.33
N ALA A 44 -8.06 -30.97 -9.44
CA ALA A 44 -6.95 -31.12 -10.36
C ALA A 44 -6.05 -32.30 -9.98
N GLY A 45 -5.47 -32.92 -11.01
CA GLY A 45 -4.40 -33.90 -10.85
C GLY A 45 -3.02 -33.22 -10.76
N PRO A 46 -1.96 -33.79 -11.38
CA PRO A 46 -0.69 -33.08 -11.55
C PRO A 46 -0.87 -31.82 -12.42
N THR A 47 0.21 -31.07 -12.65
CA THR A 47 0.22 -29.84 -13.48
C THR A 47 -0.63 -29.97 -14.76
N GLY A 48 -1.61 -29.08 -14.90
CA GLY A 48 -2.56 -29.04 -16.01
C GLY A 48 -3.17 -27.66 -16.27
N GLN A 49 -4.22 -27.65 -17.10
CA GLN A 49 -4.97 -26.45 -17.46
C GLN A 49 -6.44 -26.62 -17.10
N PHE A 50 -7.00 -25.67 -16.36
CA PHE A 50 -8.35 -25.76 -15.83
C PHE A 50 -9.15 -24.50 -16.17
N TYR A 51 -10.37 -24.70 -16.65
CA TYR A 51 -11.25 -23.61 -17.05
C TYR A 51 -12.56 -23.72 -16.29
N ALA A 52 -12.93 -22.70 -15.52
CA ALA A 52 -14.26 -22.55 -14.95
C ALA A 52 -14.99 -21.40 -15.60
N TYR A 53 -15.98 -21.74 -16.41
CA TYR A 53 -16.93 -20.80 -16.98
C TYR A 53 -18.28 -20.97 -16.28
N GLY A 54 -18.93 -19.86 -15.91
CA GLY A 54 -20.20 -19.85 -15.20
C GLY A 54 -20.03 -19.36 -13.76
N SER A 55 -20.68 -19.97 -12.77
CA SER A 55 -20.69 -19.40 -11.42
C SER A 55 -20.49 -20.40 -10.29
N ASN A 56 -19.94 -19.94 -9.15
CA ASN A 56 -19.79 -20.77 -7.94
C ASN A 56 -19.00 -22.07 -8.16
N ASN A 57 -18.17 -22.15 -9.20
CA ASN A 57 -17.38 -23.35 -9.42
C ASN A 57 -16.17 -23.37 -8.46
N VAL A 58 -15.74 -24.56 -8.06
CA VAL A 58 -14.56 -24.75 -7.21
C VAL A 58 -13.48 -25.44 -8.02
N ILE A 59 -12.29 -24.86 -8.08
CA ILE A 59 -11.10 -25.48 -8.67
C ILE A 59 -10.08 -25.71 -7.56
N ASN A 60 -9.74 -26.97 -7.32
CA ASN A 60 -8.66 -27.37 -6.42
C ASN A 60 -7.42 -27.72 -7.25
N ALA A 61 -6.61 -26.71 -7.56
CA ALA A 61 -5.39 -26.79 -8.35
C ALA A 61 -4.19 -27.16 -7.47
N VAL A 62 -3.85 -28.46 -7.41
CA VAL A 62 -2.80 -28.97 -6.50
C VAL A 62 -1.38 -28.87 -7.10
N GLY A 63 -1.26 -28.79 -8.43
CA GLY A 63 0.00 -28.65 -9.14
C GLY A 63 0.38 -27.20 -9.39
N SER A 64 1.44 -26.98 -10.18
CA SER A 64 1.72 -25.67 -10.78
C SER A 64 0.83 -25.51 -12.02
N ASP A 65 -0.43 -25.15 -11.80
CA ASP A 65 -1.48 -25.22 -12.81
C ASP A 65 -1.71 -23.89 -13.52
N THR A 66 -2.33 -23.92 -14.70
CA THR A 66 -2.94 -22.72 -15.29
C THR A 66 -4.44 -22.78 -15.11
N VAL A 67 -5.01 -21.82 -14.39
CA VAL A 67 -6.44 -21.75 -14.10
C VAL A 67 -7.04 -20.50 -14.73
N LEU A 68 -8.09 -20.66 -15.52
CA LEU A 68 -8.92 -19.57 -16.02
C LEU A 68 -10.31 -19.68 -15.39
N GLY A 69 -10.55 -18.90 -14.34
CA GLY A 69 -11.82 -18.82 -13.62
C GLY A 69 -12.63 -17.59 -14.00
N ASN A 70 -12.80 -17.32 -15.30
CA ASN A 70 -13.42 -16.09 -15.81
C ASN A 70 -14.96 -16.01 -15.60
N GLY A 71 -15.52 -16.89 -14.79
CA GLY A 71 -16.91 -16.85 -14.37
C GLY A 71 -17.12 -15.96 -13.15
N THR A 72 -18.25 -16.04 -12.48
CA THR A 72 -18.51 -15.26 -11.26
C THR A 72 -18.52 -16.11 -10.01
N ALA A 73 -18.03 -15.58 -8.88
CA ALA A 73 -18.10 -16.25 -7.58
C ALA A 73 -17.41 -17.63 -7.55
N ASN A 74 -16.40 -17.86 -8.39
CA ASN A 74 -15.65 -19.11 -8.36
C ASN A 74 -14.66 -19.11 -7.20
N THR A 75 -14.40 -20.29 -6.65
CA THR A 75 -13.35 -20.51 -5.67
C THR A 75 -12.18 -21.23 -6.34
N ILE A 76 -10.98 -20.68 -6.26
CA ILE A 76 -9.77 -21.25 -6.86
C ILE A 76 -8.73 -21.45 -5.75
N ASN A 77 -8.52 -22.70 -5.37
CA ASN A 77 -7.52 -23.12 -4.40
C ASN A 77 -6.24 -23.53 -5.13
N VAL A 78 -5.13 -22.84 -4.87
CA VAL A 78 -3.85 -23.00 -5.58
C VAL A 78 -2.80 -23.58 -4.63
N GLY A 79 -2.59 -24.88 -4.72
CA GLY A 79 -1.64 -25.64 -3.92
C GLY A 79 -0.19 -25.50 -4.37
N GLY A 80 0.08 -25.74 -5.66
CA GLY A 80 1.44 -25.90 -6.21
C GLY A 80 2.00 -24.69 -6.98
N GLY A 81 1.32 -23.54 -6.95
CA GLY A 81 1.70 -22.35 -7.72
C GLY A 81 1.06 -22.30 -9.09
N GLY A 82 1.79 -21.78 -10.08
CA GLY A 82 1.31 -21.64 -11.45
C GLY A 82 0.68 -20.27 -11.73
N VAL A 83 -0.34 -20.24 -12.58
CA VAL A 83 -0.97 -19.00 -13.06
C VAL A 83 -2.48 -19.09 -12.89
N VAL A 84 -3.08 -18.05 -12.33
CA VAL A 84 -4.54 -17.90 -12.21
C VAL A 84 -4.98 -16.64 -12.91
N PHE A 85 -5.98 -16.76 -13.78
CA PHE A 85 -6.74 -15.64 -14.33
C PHE A 85 -8.18 -15.74 -13.85
N ALA A 86 -8.59 -14.83 -12.97
CA ALA A 86 -9.95 -14.68 -12.46
C ALA A 86 -10.47 -13.30 -12.89
N ALA A 87 -10.77 -13.16 -14.18
CA ALA A 87 -11.20 -11.88 -14.76
C ALA A 87 -12.72 -11.65 -14.69
N GLY A 88 -13.45 -12.57 -14.06
CA GLY A 88 -14.89 -12.53 -13.98
C GLY A 88 -15.35 -11.65 -12.84
N GLY A 89 -16.00 -12.19 -11.80
CA GLY A 89 -16.32 -11.30 -10.68
C GLY A 89 -16.81 -11.98 -9.42
N ASN A 90 -16.39 -11.42 -8.29
CA ASN A 90 -16.61 -11.91 -6.94
C ASN A 90 -15.92 -13.25 -6.67
N ASP A 91 -14.80 -13.50 -7.34
CA ASP A 91 -14.04 -14.74 -7.21
C ASP A 91 -13.23 -14.77 -5.88
N SER A 92 -13.00 -15.97 -5.37
CA SER A 92 -12.19 -16.23 -4.18
C SER A 92 -10.97 -17.06 -4.57
N ILE A 93 -9.78 -16.47 -4.49
CA ILE A 93 -8.51 -17.12 -4.84
C ILE A 93 -7.69 -17.33 -3.57
N ILE A 94 -7.26 -18.56 -3.33
CA ILE A 94 -6.48 -18.92 -2.13
C ILE A 94 -5.21 -19.63 -2.58
N THR A 95 -4.07 -18.98 -2.44
CA THR A 95 -2.77 -19.61 -2.69
C THR A 95 -2.17 -20.17 -1.40
N SER A 96 -1.55 -21.36 -1.50
CA SER A 96 -0.97 -22.05 -0.36
C SER A 96 0.28 -21.34 0.19
N ALA A 97 0.68 -21.68 1.41
CA ALA A 97 1.91 -21.15 2.02
C ALA A 97 3.20 -21.54 1.28
N SER A 98 3.18 -22.57 0.44
CA SER A 98 4.30 -23.00 -0.41
C SER A 98 4.17 -22.53 -1.86
N SER A 99 3.16 -21.72 -2.17
CA SER A 99 2.85 -21.28 -3.52
C SER A 99 3.80 -20.20 -4.02
N ASN A 100 4.02 -20.18 -5.33
CA ASN A 100 4.69 -19.13 -6.09
C ASN A 100 3.83 -18.71 -7.30
N ALA A 101 2.53 -18.55 -7.06
CA ALA A 101 1.57 -18.29 -8.13
C ALA A 101 1.67 -16.86 -8.69
N PHE A 102 1.36 -16.70 -9.97
CA PHE A 102 0.96 -15.43 -10.55
C PHE A 102 -0.56 -15.37 -10.63
N VAL A 103 -1.17 -14.46 -9.89
CA VAL A 103 -2.63 -14.29 -9.78
C VAL A 103 -3.02 -13.00 -10.49
N VAL A 104 -3.92 -13.11 -11.46
CA VAL A 104 -4.55 -11.98 -12.13
C VAL A 104 -6.01 -11.96 -11.74
N VAL A 105 -6.44 -10.87 -11.13
CA VAL A 105 -7.82 -10.63 -10.72
C VAL A 105 -8.33 -9.42 -11.46
N GLY A 106 -9.56 -9.50 -11.95
CA GLY A 106 -10.23 -8.40 -12.61
C GLY A 106 -11.74 -8.53 -12.54
N GLY A 107 -12.43 -7.66 -13.27
CA GLY A 107 -13.87 -7.51 -13.20
C GLY A 107 -14.24 -6.10 -12.76
N SER A 108 -14.89 -5.33 -13.63
CA SER A 108 -15.37 -4.01 -13.22
C SER A 108 -16.50 -4.16 -12.21
N ALA A 109 -16.34 -3.60 -11.01
CA ALA A 109 -17.28 -3.67 -9.89
C ALA A 109 -17.47 -5.06 -9.24
N SER A 110 -16.55 -6.00 -9.47
CA SER A 110 -16.43 -7.19 -8.64
C SER A 110 -15.84 -6.85 -7.26
N SER A 111 -16.15 -7.69 -6.28
CA SER A 111 -15.55 -7.70 -4.94
C SER A 111 -14.84 -9.04 -4.76
N ASP A 112 -13.61 -9.12 -5.25
CA ASP A 112 -12.84 -10.36 -5.23
C ASP A 112 -12.11 -10.52 -3.89
N LEU A 113 -11.88 -11.77 -3.49
CA LEU A 113 -11.13 -12.11 -2.28
C LEU A 113 -9.88 -12.89 -2.68
N VAL A 114 -8.72 -12.40 -2.26
CA VAL A 114 -7.44 -13.06 -2.56
C VAL A 114 -6.66 -13.30 -1.28
N THR A 115 -6.30 -14.55 -1.02
CA THR A 115 -5.26 -14.89 -0.03
C THR A 115 -3.99 -15.28 -0.77
N LEU A 116 -2.93 -14.51 -0.57
CA LEU A 116 -1.60 -14.75 -1.16
C LEU A 116 -0.68 -15.38 -0.10
N GLY A 117 -0.50 -16.69 -0.19
CA GLY A 117 0.53 -17.43 0.53
C GLY A 117 1.86 -17.51 -0.24
N GLY A 118 2.90 -17.94 0.49
CA GLY A 118 4.23 -18.18 -0.07
C GLY A 118 4.89 -16.93 -0.64
N SER A 119 5.34 -17.02 -1.89
CA SER A 119 5.97 -15.92 -2.64
C SER A 119 5.23 -15.69 -3.95
N SER A 120 3.99 -15.22 -3.84
CA SER A 120 3.10 -15.04 -4.98
C SER A 120 3.15 -13.61 -5.52
N TYR A 121 2.75 -13.47 -6.78
CA TYR A 121 2.59 -12.20 -7.49
C TYR A 121 1.10 -11.98 -7.77
N ALA A 122 0.61 -10.76 -7.59
CA ALA A 122 -0.76 -10.39 -7.90
C ALA A 122 -0.82 -9.18 -8.83
N TYR A 123 -1.62 -9.28 -9.89
CA TYR A 123 -2.10 -8.18 -10.69
C TYR A 123 -3.59 -8.01 -10.42
N VAL A 124 -4.00 -6.82 -10.00
CA VAL A 124 -5.33 -6.58 -9.46
C VAL A 124 -5.99 -5.43 -10.19
N GLU A 125 -7.11 -5.72 -10.83
CA GLU A 125 -8.09 -4.75 -11.31
C GLU A 125 -9.41 -4.95 -10.54
N GLY A 126 -10.28 -3.94 -10.57
CA GLY A 126 -11.55 -3.99 -9.83
C GLY A 126 -11.38 -3.82 -8.32
N ASN A 127 -12.39 -4.15 -7.51
CA ASN A 127 -12.27 -4.01 -6.06
C ASN A 127 -11.88 -5.36 -5.45
N THR A 128 -10.69 -5.44 -4.85
CA THR A 128 -10.21 -6.70 -4.28
C THR A 128 -9.80 -6.53 -2.81
N SER A 129 -10.22 -7.48 -1.98
CA SER A 129 -9.73 -7.66 -0.62
C SER A 129 -8.60 -8.69 -0.62
N ILE A 130 -7.42 -8.31 -0.14
CA ILE A 130 -6.21 -9.13 -0.24
C ILE A 130 -5.61 -9.39 1.14
N ALA A 131 -5.32 -10.65 1.43
CA ALA A 131 -4.56 -11.08 2.60
C ALA A 131 -3.22 -11.69 2.15
N ALA A 132 -2.14 -10.92 2.24
CA ALA A 132 -0.79 -11.38 1.94
C ALA A 132 -0.14 -11.97 3.19
N THR A 133 -0.01 -13.30 3.24
CA THR A 133 0.49 -14.04 4.41
C THR A 133 1.98 -14.42 4.31
N GLY A 134 2.58 -14.25 3.13
CA GLY A 134 4.01 -14.47 2.87
C GLY A 134 4.70 -13.24 2.27
N THR A 135 5.76 -13.45 1.50
CA THR A 135 6.54 -12.40 0.83
C THR A 135 5.99 -12.17 -0.57
N ASN A 136 4.96 -11.34 -0.69
CA ASN A 136 4.22 -11.20 -1.94
C ASN A 136 4.51 -9.88 -2.65
N TYR A 137 4.31 -9.90 -3.96
CA TYR A 137 4.43 -8.73 -4.83
C TYR A 137 3.08 -8.43 -5.47
N MET A 138 2.65 -7.18 -5.43
CA MET A 138 1.30 -6.81 -5.80
C MET A 138 1.30 -5.56 -6.66
N LEU A 139 0.53 -5.58 -7.74
CA LEU A 139 0.20 -4.40 -8.54
C LEU A 139 -1.31 -4.17 -8.47
N MET A 140 -1.73 -3.15 -7.73
CA MET A 140 -3.10 -2.66 -7.65
C MET A 140 -3.28 -1.66 -8.79
N ALA A 141 -3.72 -2.17 -9.93
CA ALA A 141 -3.75 -1.44 -11.19
C ALA A 141 -4.97 -0.51 -11.31
N SER A 142 -6.11 -0.91 -10.74
CA SER A 142 -7.34 -0.10 -10.71
C SER A 142 -8.31 -0.58 -9.63
N GLY A 143 -9.36 0.23 -9.40
CA GLY A 143 -10.41 -0.05 -8.43
C GLY A 143 -9.98 0.26 -7.00
N ASN A 144 -10.85 0.04 -6.03
CA ASN A 144 -10.60 0.39 -4.64
C ASN A 144 -10.26 -0.90 -3.88
N ASN A 145 -8.99 -1.11 -3.59
CA ASN A 145 -8.49 -2.35 -3.00
C ASN A 145 -8.25 -2.19 -1.50
N SER A 146 -8.38 -3.30 -0.76
CA SER A 146 -8.02 -3.37 0.65
C SER A 146 -7.03 -4.50 0.84
N ALA A 147 -5.79 -4.22 1.24
CA ALA A 147 -4.78 -5.23 1.42
C ALA A 147 -4.23 -5.26 2.85
N THR A 148 -4.08 -6.46 3.40
CA THR A 148 -3.25 -6.71 4.58
C THR A 148 -1.91 -7.29 4.14
N LEU A 149 -0.82 -6.61 4.48
CA LEU A 149 0.54 -6.98 4.11
C LEU A 149 1.30 -7.58 5.30
N ASN A 150 1.91 -8.75 5.12
CA ASN A 150 2.89 -9.26 6.06
C ASN A 150 4.29 -8.64 5.82
N GLY A 151 5.18 -8.77 6.79
CA GLY A 151 6.55 -8.28 6.73
C GLY A 151 7.28 -8.77 5.48
N GLY A 152 7.62 -7.85 4.58
CA GLY A 152 8.36 -8.14 3.34
C GLY A 152 7.53 -8.18 2.07
N SER A 153 6.22 -7.88 2.11
CA SER A 153 5.44 -7.67 0.89
C SER A 153 5.73 -6.31 0.25
N LEU A 154 5.66 -6.27 -1.09
CA LEU A 154 5.80 -5.07 -1.92
C LEU A 154 4.49 -4.81 -2.66
N ALA A 155 3.94 -3.60 -2.53
CA ALA A 155 2.75 -3.18 -3.25
C ALA A 155 3.04 -1.97 -4.14
N PHE A 156 2.55 -2.03 -5.38
CA PHE A 156 2.47 -0.90 -6.30
C PHE A 156 1.02 -0.48 -6.46
N VAL A 157 0.69 0.73 -6.05
CA VAL A 157 -0.65 1.32 -6.06
C VAL A 157 -0.73 2.32 -7.21
N ILE A 158 -1.45 1.99 -8.28
CA ILE A 158 -1.42 2.76 -9.53
C ILE A 158 -2.59 3.74 -9.64
N ALA A 159 -3.79 3.29 -9.30
CA ALA A 159 -5.01 4.07 -9.39
C ALA A 159 -6.09 3.47 -8.51
N GLY A 160 -7.04 4.32 -8.09
CA GLY A 160 -8.10 3.92 -7.18
C GLY A 160 -7.96 4.59 -5.82
N ALA A 161 -8.88 4.25 -4.92
CA ALA A 161 -8.81 4.61 -3.52
C ALA A 161 -8.52 3.33 -2.72
N ASP A 162 -7.25 3.16 -2.34
CA ASP A 162 -6.76 1.91 -1.76
C ASP A 162 -6.53 2.05 -0.26
N THR A 163 -6.70 0.95 0.45
CA THR A 163 -6.39 0.83 1.88
C THR A 163 -5.38 -0.28 2.09
N ILE A 164 -4.28 0.02 2.77
CA ILE A 164 -3.23 -0.94 3.07
C ILE A 164 -2.96 -0.97 4.58
N ASN A 165 -3.06 -2.16 5.17
CA ASN A 165 -2.69 -2.42 6.55
C ASN A 165 -1.47 -3.36 6.60
N ALA A 166 -0.33 -2.85 7.04
CA ALA A 166 0.86 -3.64 7.24
C ALA A 166 0.92 -4.19 8.66
N THR A 167 1.16 -5.49 8.80
CA THR A 167 1.40 -6.14 10.11
C THR A 167 2.88 -6.08 10.51
N GLY A 168 3.78 -6.06 9.53
CA GLY A 168 5.22 -5.90 9.68
C GLY A 168 5.75 -4.69 8.91
N ALA A 169 6.94 -4.80 8.35
CA ALA A 169 7.45 -3.83 7.38
C ALA A 169 6.76 -4.00 6.02
N ALA A 170 6.36 -2.89 5.41
CA ALA A 170 5.82 -2.87 4.05
C ALA A 170 6.51 -1.81 3.20
N ASN A 171 6.71 -2.14 1.93
CA ASN A 171 7.14 -1.20 0.92
C ASN A 171 5.96 -0.96 -0.02
N VAL A 172 5.45 0.26 -0.04
CA VAL A 172 4.31 0.67 -0.85
C VAL A 172 4.76 1.80 -1.76
N TYR A 173 4.73 1.55 -3.06
CA TYR A 173 5.02 2.54 -4.09
C TYR A 173 3.78 2.82 -4.91
N GLY A 174 3.73 3.93 -5.65
CA GLY A 174 2.59 4.16 -6.53
C GLY A 174 2.77 5.20 -7.61
N GLY A 175 1.81 5.21 -8.54
CA GLY A 175 1.76 6.12 -9.67
C GLY A 175 0.64 7.17 -9.58
N GLY A 176 -0.40 6.91 -8.80
CA GLY A 176 -1.59 7.74 -8.69
C GLY A 176 -2.64 7.15 -7.73
N GLY A 177 -3.81 7.79 -7.65
CA GLY A 177 -4.88 7.37 -6.72
C GLY A 177 -4.69 7.90 -5.30
N THR A 178 -5.58 7.52 -4.39
CA THR A 178 -5.47 7.88 -2.97
C THR A 178 -5.11 6.65 -2.15
N LEU A 179 -4.26 6.80 -1.13
CA LEU A 179 -3.91 5.72 -0.21
C LEU A 179 -4.27 6.07 1.23
N ASP A 180 -4.94 5.13 1.89
CA ASP A 180 -5.01 5.04 3.35
C ASP A 180 -4.09 3.91 3.84
N PHE A 181 -2.99 4.28 4.49
CA PHE A 181 -1.97 3.35 4.99
C PHE A 181 -1.94 3.29 6.51
N ILE A 182 -1.91 2.07 7.05
CA ILE A 182 -1.63 1.79 8.46
C ILE A 182 -0.41 0.88 8.54
N GLY A 183 0.64 1.34 9.23
CA GLY A 183 1.88 0.62 9.45
C GLY A 183 1.83 -0.32 10.65
N GLY A 184 2.69 -1.34 10.61
CA GLY A 184 2.78 -2.37 11.64
C GLY A 184 4.00 -2.26 12.54
N ALA A 185 4.50 -3.41 12.97
CA ALA A 185 5.65 -3.48 13.87
C ALA A 185 7.01 -3.20 13.20
N GLY A 186 7.07 -3.22 11.87
CA GLY A 186 8.29 -2.98 11.10
C GLY A 186 8.31 -1.60 10.44
N HIS A 187 9.52 -1.11 10.14
CA HIS A 187 9.68 0.15 9.42
C HIS A 187 9.12 0.02 8.01
N SER A 188 8.22 0.94 7.63
CA SER A 188 7.57 0.91 6.32
C SER A 188 8.03 2.07 5.45
N VAL A 189 7.99 1.87 4.14
CA VAL A 189 8.21 2.91 3.13
C VAL A 189 6.92 3.12 2.36
N VAL A 190 6.47 4.36 2.26
CA VAL A 190 5.29 4.76 1.49
C VAL A 190 5.66 5.92 0.57
N GLU A 191 5.58 5.70 -0.73
CA GLU A 191 5.87 6.70 -1.76
C GLU A 191 4.88 6.58 -2.91
N ILE A 192 4.00 7.54 -3.05
CA ILE A 192 2.83 7.42 -3.93
C ILE A 192 2.79 8.67 -4.78
N GLY A 193 2.91 8.51 -6.10
CA GLY A 193 3.11 9.62 -7.03
C GLY A 193 2.04 10.71 -6.94
N ALA A 194 0.95 10.58 -7.70
CA ALA A 194 -0.16 11.53 -7.65
C ALA A 194 -1.24 11.12 -6.63
N GLY A 195 -2.09 12.07 -6.26
CA GLY A 195 -3.23 11.89 -5.34
C GLY A 195 -2.87 11.97 -3.85
N SER A 196 -3.88 12.01 -2.99
CA SER A 196 -3.69 12.27 -1.55
C SER A 196 -3.34 11.02 -0.75
N VAL A 197 -2.51 11.22 0.28
CA VAL A 197 -2.01 10.15 1.14
C VAL A 197 -2.40 10.40 2.59
N THR A 198 -3.07 9.43 3.18
CA THR A 198 -3.22 9.30 4.64
C THR A 198 -2.32 8.16 5.10
N ALA A 199 -1.33 8.42 5.95
CA ALA A 199 -0.46 7.38 6.48
C ALA A 199 -0.33 7.50 7.99
N LEU A 200 -0.58 6.40 8.70
CA LEU A 200 -0.30 6.25 10.12
C LEU A 200 0.74 5.14 10.28
N ALA A 201 1.93 5.47 10.77
CA ALA A 201 2.91 4.48 11.15
C ALA A 201 2.47 3.70 12.39
N GLY A 202 2.93 2.45 12.47
CA GLY A 202 2.81 1.63 13.67
C GLY A 202 3.97 1.85 14.63
N SER A 203 4.46 0.76 15.24
CA SER A 203 5.56 0.84 16.21
C SER A 203 6.96 0.83 15.57
N GLY A 204 7.07 0.48 14.29
CA GLY A 204 8.36 0.36 13.58
C GLY A 204 8.88 1.64 12.92
N GLY A 205 8.12 2.73 12.96
CA GLY A 205 8.37 3.96 12.23
C GLY A 205 8.07 3.89 10.73
N ILE A 206 8.23 5.01 10.04
CA ILE A 206 7.91 5.13 8.62
C ILE A 206 8.84 6.12 7.90
N THR A 207 9.13 5.83 6.64
CA THR A 207 9.52 6.83 5.64
C THR A 207 8.33 7.05 4.72
N ALA A 208 7.67 8.19 4.82
CA ALA A 208 6.46 8.50 4.08
C ALA A 208 6.63 9.75 3.24
N TYR A 209 6.30 9.64 1.97
CA TYR A 209 6.12 10.75 1.05
C TYR A 209 4.62 10.95 0.85
N GLY A 210 4.15 12.17 1.09
CA GLY A 210 2.83 12.57 0.63
C GLY A 210 2.76 12.48 -0.88
N GLY A 211 1.56 12.46 -1.44
CA GLY A 211 1.43 12.51 -2.88
C GLY A 211 1.52 13.93 -3.40
N THR A 212 1.85 14.05 -4.67
CA THR A 212 2.08 15.32 -5.36
C THR A 212 0.80 16.14 -5.57
N GLU A 213 -0.37 15.56 -5.31
CA GLU A 213 -1.67 16.23 -5.42
C GLU A 213 -2.51 16.02 -4.15
N GLY A 214 -3.44 16.93 -3.90
CA GLY A 214 -4.30 16.88 -2.71
C GLY A 214 -3.55 17.24 -1.42
N ASN A 215 -4.25 17.10 -0.30
CA ASN A 215 -3.70 17.37 1.02
C ASN A 215 -3.34 16.06 1.71
N ASN A 216 -2.10 15.94 2.17
CA ASN A 216 -1.61 14.70 2.79
C ASN A 216 -1.70 14.78 4.32
N SER A 217 -1.91 13.63 4.97
CA SER A 217 -1.89 13.50 6.43
C SER A 217 -0.97 12.34 6.83
N LEU A 218 0.23 12.66 7.31
CA LEU A 218 1.26 11.69 7.65
C LEU A 218 1.56 11.72 9.15
N VAL A 219 1.40 10.58 9.83
CA VAL A 219 1.59 10.43 11.28
C VAL A 219 2.64 9.35 11.53
N GLY A 220 3.78 9.73 12.11
CA GLY A 220 4.94 8.87 12.32
C GLY A 220 4.84 7.88 13.49
N GLY A 221 3.81 7.97 14.36
CA GLY A 221 3.60 6.96 15.40
C GLY A 221 4.81 6.79 16.35
N SER A 222 5.36 5.58 16.45
CA SER A 222 6.58 5.33 17.24
C SER A 222 7.78 5.02 16.35
N GLY A 223 8.99 5.13 16.92
CA GLY A 223 10.24 4.94 16.17
C GLY A 223 10.72 6.24 15.54
N SER A 224 11.79 6.16 14.73
CA SER A 224 12.30 7.32 14.00
C SER A 224 11.59 7.42 12.65
N ASN A 225 11.06 8.61 12.33
CA ASN A 225 10.24 8.82 11.16
C ASN A 225 10.83 9.86 10.22
N VAL A 226 10.60 9.67 8.93
CA VAL A 226 10.90 10.66 7.90
C VAL A 226 9.61 10.92 7.12
N LEU A 227 9.08 12.13 7.23
CA LEU A 227 7.80 12.52 6.64
C LEU A 227 8.03 13.68 5.67
N TYR A 228 7.73 13.46 4.39
CA TYR A 228 7.77 14.50 3.36
C TYR A 228 6.34 14.92 3.05
N ALA A 229 6.02 16.21 3.25
CA ALA A 229 4.68 16.74 3.04
C ALA A 229 4.16 16.51 1.62
N GLU A 230 4.99 16.81 0.63
CA GLU A 230 4.64 16.90 -0.80
C GLU A 230 3.33 17.66 -1.08
N GLY A 231 2.96 17.76 -2.36
CA GLY A 231 1.72 18.41 -2.78
C GLY A 231 1.57 19.87 -2.36
N THR A 232 0.33 20.33 -2.22
CA THR A 232 0.00 21.72 -1.83
C THR A 232 -0.72 21.75 -0.50
N GLY A 233 0.02 21.50 0.57
CA GLY A 233 -0.45 21.62 1.94
C GLY A 233 -0.76 20.28 2.61
N SER A 234 -0.05 19.99 3.69
CA SER A 234 -0.09 18.70 4.37
C SER A 234 -0.02 18.87 5.88
N THR A 235 -0.47 17.84 6.60
CA THR A 235 -0.28 17.71 8.05
C THR A 235 0.72 16.62 8.32
N LEU A 236 1.82 16.96 8.99
CA LEU A 236 2.85 16.03 9.44
C LEU A 236 2.84 15.95 10.96
N VAL A 237 2.81 14.76 11.52
CA VAL A 237 2.91 14.53 12.97
C VAL A 237 4.05 13.56 13.24
N GLY A 238 5.11 14.03 13.90
CA GLY A 238 6.33 13.24 14.09
C GLY A 238 6.13 12.00 14.95
N GLY A 239 5.37 12.11 16.05
CA GLY A 239 5.23 11.02 17.03
C GLY A 239 6.42 10.93 17.99
N THR A 240 6.69 9.76 18.55
CA THR A 240 7.85 9.57 19.46
C THR A 240 9.16 9.42 18.67
N GLY A 241 10.30 9.24 19.34
CA GLY A 241 11.58 8.99 18.67
C GLY A 241 12.23 10.22 18.02
N ASN A 242 13.07 10.00 17.01
CA ASN A 242 13.77 11.05 16.27
C ASN A 242 13.12 11.23 14.91
N ASN A 243 12.48 12.38 14.69
CA ASN A 243 11.65 12.61 13.52
C ASN A 243 12.26 13.68 12.62
N THR A 244 12.17 13.47 11.30
CA THR A 244 12.44 14.48 10.29
C THR A 244 11.15 14.75 9.53
N MET A 245 10.70 16.00 9.53
CA MET A 245 9.52 16.45 8.81
C MET A 245 9.94 17.49 7.79
N VAL A 246 9.69 17.22 6.51
CA VAL A 246 10.12 18.07 5.40
C VAL A 246 8.90 18.76 4.81
N ALA A 247 8.87 20.08 4.89
CA ALA A 247 7.82 20.89 4.28
C ALA A 247 7.88 20.84 2.75
N ALA A 248 6.76 21.15 2.12
CA ALA A 248 6.63 21.30 0.67
C ALA A 248 6.11 22.71 0.33
N ALA A 249 5.80 22.95 -0.94
CA ALA A 249 5.12 24.16 -1.34
C ALA A 249 3.69 24.21 -0.75
N GLY A 250 3.14 25.41 -0.61
CA GLY A 250 1.84 25.59 0.05
C GLY A 250 1.94 25.49 1.58
N ALA A 251 0.79 25.56 2.26
CA ALA A 251 0.75 25.68 3.71
C ALA A 251 0.84 24.32 4.40
N THR A 252 1.97 24.02 5.06
CA THR A 252 2.19 22.78 5.80
C THR A 252 2.02 23.01 7.31
N THR A 253 1.31 22.11 7.99
CA THR A 253 1.30 22.04 9.46
C THR A 253 2.18 20.89 9.90
N MET A 254 3.22 21.19 10.67
CA MET A 254 4.11 20.18 11.26
C MET A 254 3.96 20.19 12.78
N VAL A 255 3.68 19.02 13.34
CA VAL A 255 3.44 18.82 14.77
C VAL A 255 4.56 17.93 15.31
N GLY A 256 5.38 18.50 16.19
CA GLY A 256 6.30 17.71 17.00
C GLY A 256 5.53 16.77 17.93
N GLY A 257 6.08 15.60 18.25
CA GLY A 257 5.47 14.70 19.21
C GLY A 257 5.84 15.05 20.65
N ALA A 258 4.87 14.99 21.57
CA ALA A 258 5.04 15.34 22.99
C ALA A 258 6.10 14.53 23.75
N ASN A 259 6.63 13.46 23.15
CA ASN A 259 7.71 12.62 23.69
C ASN A 259 8.76 12.26 22.62
N ALA A 260 8.92 13.10 21.60
CA ALA A 260 10.03 12.96 20.67
C ALA A 260 11.35 13.28 21.39
N ALA A 261 12.40 12.53 21.08
CA ALA A 261 13.75 12.86 21.54
C ALA A 261 14.34 14.01 20.71
N LEU A 262 13.93 14.12 19.45
CA LEU A 262 14.30 15.18 18.52
C LEU A 262 13.26 15.27 17.41
N ASN A 263 12.76 16.47 17.11
CA ASN A 263 12.12 16.77 15.84
C ASN A 263 13.00 17.72 15.02
N ASN A 264 13.25 17.36 13.77
CA ASN A 264 13.90 18.20 12.79
C ASN A 264 12.88 18.66 11.74
N PHE A 265 12.51 19.93 11.77
CA PHE A 265 11.61 20.56 10.81
C PHE A 265 12.43 21.16 9.66
N VAL A 266 12.26 20.65 8.44
CA VAL A 266 13.13 20.97 7.31
C VAL A 266 12.38 21.81 6.28
N PHE A 267 12.97 22.94 5.90
CA PHE A 267 12.50 23.84 4.84
C PHE A 267 13.61 23.96 3.80
N ASN A 268 13.34 23.57 2.56
CA ASN A 268 14.31 23.63 1.47
C ASN A 268 13.76 24.52 0.34
N MET A 269 14.44 24.59 -0.81
CA MET A 269 13.95 25.44 -1.92
C MET A 269 12.57 25.05 -2.44
N ASN A 270 12.07 23.84 -2.14
CA ASN A 270 10.74 23.39 -2.55
C ASN A 270 9.63 23.94 -1.65
N SER A 271 9.94 24.64 -0.55
CA SER A 271 8.97 25.34 0.29
C SER A 271 8.88 26.84 0.01
N ALA A 272 9.53 27.37 -1.04
CA ALA A 272 9.56 28.81 -1.27
C ALA A 272 8.15 29.46 -1.31
N ASN A 273 8.01 30.62 -0.65
CA ASN A 273 6.75 31.37 -0.48
C ASN A 273 5.63 30.63 0.27
N SER A 274 5.92 29.53 0.99
CA SER A 274 4.93 28.84 1.82
C SER A 274 4.55 29.64 3.06
N SER A 275 3.45 29.21 3.70
CA SER A 275 2.99 29.73 4.99
C SER A 275 2.72 28.56 5.91
N ASP A 276 3.70 28.24 6.75
CA ASP A 276 3.74 27.01 7.52
C ASP A 276 3.54 27.25 9.01
N VAL A 277 3.08 26.21 9.69
CA VAL A 277 2.91 26.20 11.14
C VAL A 277 3.68 25.04 11.73
N ILE A 278 4.51 25.34 12.72
CA ILE A 278 5.14 24.34 13.58
C ILE A 278 4.45 24.40 14.93
N THR A 279 4.02 23.26 15.46
CA THR A 279 3.51 23.13 16.83
C THR A 279 4.27 22.04 17.58
N GLY A 280 4.24 22.08 18.91
CA GLY A 280 4.98 21.13 19.74
C GLY A 280 6.50 21.33 19.69
N PHE A 281 6.96 22.50 19.25
CA PHE A 281 8.39 22.83 19.22
C PHE A 281 8.93 23.01 20.64
N SER A 282 10.01 22.31 20.95
CA SER A 282 10.72 22.40 22.22
C SER A 282 12.11 23.00 22.02
N ASN A 283 12.35 24.19 22.58
CA ASN A 283 13.67 24.81 22.60
C ASN A 283 14.70 23.86 23.24
N GLY A 284 15.82 23.59 22.54
CA GLY A 284 16.85 22.65 22.99
C GLY A 284 16.96 21.42 22.09
N PRO A 285 16.09 20.40 22.24
CA PRO A 285 16.14 19.20 21.42
C PRO A 285 15.80 19.52 19.96
N ASP A 286 14.69 20.20 19.70
CA ASP A 286 14.19 20.38 18.34
C ASP A 286 15.08 21.32 17.50
N LYS A 287 15.00 21.13 16.19
CA LYS A 287 15.75 21.89 15.18
C LYS A 287 14.84 22.33 14.05
N ILE A 288 15.10 23.52 13.52
CA ILE A 288 14.60 23.91 12.20
C ILE A 288 15.80 23.97 11.25
N THR A 289 15.81 23.13 10.23
CA THR A 289 16.88 23.07 9.22
C THR A 289 16.43 23.79 7.96
N LEU A 290 17.21 24.77 7.53
CA LEU A 290 17.01 25.50 6.28
C LEU A 290 17.98 24.99 5.21
N GLY A 291 17.45 24.80 4.00
CA GLY A 291 18.19 24.38 2.82
C GLY A 291 19.22 25.41 2.36
N SER A 292 20.08 24.98 1.44
CA SER A 292 21.18 25.81 0.93
C SER A 292 20.69 27.14 0.38
N GLY A 293 21.28 28.25 0.88
CA GLY A 293 20.96 29.61 0.45
C GLY A 293 19.69 30.22 1.06
N VAL A 294 18.92 29.45 1.85
CA VAL A 294 17.77 29.96 2.58
C VAL A 294 18.24 30.53 3.92
N THR A 295 17.91 31.80 4.19
CA THR A 295 18.32 32.52 5.40
C THR A 295 17.11 33.17 6.07
N ILE A 296 17.21 33.48 7.36
CA ILE A 296 16.21 34.28 8.06
C ILE A 296 16.38 35.75 7.68
N THR A 297 15.31 36.38 7.21
CA THR A 297 15.27 37.84 6.95
C THR A 297 14.59 38.60 8.08
N ASN A 298 13.65 37.97 8.78
CA ASN A 298 13.01 38.56 9.96
C ASN A 298 12.61 37.48 10.98
N GLN A 299 12.72 37.82 12.26
CA GLN A 299 12.19 37.02 13.37
C GLN A 299 11.44 37.96 14.32
N THR A 300 10.19 37.63 14.63
CA THR A 300 9.36 38.43 15.53
C THR A 300 8.80 37.53 16.63
N MET A 301 9.06 37.93 17.88
CA MET A 301 8.57 37.23 19.06
C MET A 301 7.10 37.59 19.32
N GLY A 302 6.28 36.57 19.49
CA GLY A 302 4.91 36.66 20.00
C GLY A 302 4.81 36.07 21.41
N VAL A 303 3.61 36.12 22.00
CA VAL A 303 3.35 35.44 23.27
C VAL A 303 3.22 33.94 23.00
N GLY A 304 4.25 33.16 23.38
CA GLY A 304 4.28 31.70 23.20
C GLY A 304 4.52 31.22 21.76
N SER A 305 4.94 32.12 20.87
CA SER A 305 5.24 31.81 19.47
C SER A 305 6.33 32.70 18.89
N ILE A 306 6.88 32.27 17.76
CA ILE A 306 7.83 33.02 16.94
C ILE A 306 7.35 33.01 15.50
N ALA A 307 7.32 34.19 14.87
CA ALA A 307 7.13 34.31 13.44
C ALA A 307 8.48 34.48 12.75
N LEU A 308 8.79 33.63 11.77
CA LEU A 308 9.97 33.71 10.92
C LEU A 308 9.56 34.10 9.50
N THR A 309 10.36 34.96 8.88
CA THR A 309 10.34 35.20 7.43
C THR A 309 11.69 34.79 6.87
N LEU A 310 11.69 33.98 5.81
CA LEU A 310 12.90 33.51 5.14
C LEU A 310 13.19 34.32 3.86
N SER A 311 14.40 34.16 3.31
CA SER A 311 14.88 34.87 2.11
C SER A 311 14.14 34.52 0.82
N ASP A 312 13.49 33.36 0.79
CA ASP A 312 12.68 32.86 -0.33
C ASP A 312 11.19 33.19 -0.19
N GLY A 313 10.82 34.05 0.77
CA GLY A 313 9.44 34.47 1.03
C GLY A 313 8.65 33.56 1.95
N THR A 314 9.20 32.40 2.34
CA THR A 314 8.56 31.46 3.28
C THR A 314 8.29 32.13 4.63
N LYS A 315 7.11 31.88 5.19
CA LYS A 315 6.70 32.35 6.51
C LYS A 315 6.40 31.16 7.42
N ILE A 316 6.99 31.14 8.61
CA ILE A 316 6.83 30.03 9.56
C ILE A 316 6.33 30.59 10.90
N SER A 317 5.20 30.08 11.37
CA SER A 317 4.71 30.30 12.74
C SER A 317 5.13 29.15 13.62
N VAL A 318 6.09 29.38 14.51
CA VAL A 318 6.59 28.39 15.48
C VAL A 318 5.87 28.58 16.80
N ILE A 319 4.97 27.66 17.14
CA ILE A 319 4.19 27.67 18.37
C ILE A 319 4.87 26.77 19.41
N GLY A 320 5.03 27.30 20.63
CA GLY A 320 5.72 26.64 21.74
C GLY A 320 7.14 27.14 21.98
N ALA A 321 7.71 27.91 21.04
CA ALA A 321 9.01 28.55 21.23
C ALA A 321 8.90 29.73 22.20
N SER A 322 9.70 29.72 23.27
CA SER A 322 9.67 30.75 24.33
C SER A 322 10.87 31.70 24.30
N ALA A 323 11.83 31.48 23.41
CA ALA A 323 13.03 32.29 23.25
C ALA A 323 13.45 32.37 21.78
N ALA A 324 14.10 33.48 21.41
CA ALA A 324 14.63 33.71 20.07
C ALA A 324 15.51 32.53 19.62
N LEU A 325 15.33 32.11 18.36
CA LEU A 325 16.11 31.00 17.80
C LEU A 325 17.47 31.51 17.32
N THR A 326 18.50 30.75 17.64
CA THR A 326 19.88 31.03 17.21
C THR A 326 20.20 30.26 15.95
N ALA A 327 20.76 30.94 14.95
CA ALA A 327 21.20 30.32 13.72
C ALA A 327 22.66 29.85 13.84
N SER A 328 22.91 28.61 13.45
CA SER A 328 24.25 28.06 13.24
C SER A 328 24.36 27.55 11.82
N VAL A 329 25.49 27.80 11.16
CA VAL A 329 25.73 27.33 9.79
C VAL A 329 26.60 26.09 9.85
N SER A 330 26.14 25.01 9.22
CA SER A 330 26.89 23.76 9.05
C SER A 330 26.96 23.44 7.55
N GLY A 331 28.14 23.68 6.95
CA GLY A 331 28.32 23.60 5.51
C GLY A 331 27.42 24.60 4.77
N SER A 332 26.56 24.12 3.89
CA SER A 332 25.57 24.94 3.17
C SER A 332 24.23 25.06 3.89
N THR A 333 24.03 24.37 5.02
CA THR A 333 22.76 24.36 5.75
C THR A 333 22.77 25.32 6.94
N THR A 334 21.63 25.93 7.22
CA THR A 334 21.43 26.74 8.44
C THR A 334 20.52 25.96 9.39
N ILE A 335 20.94 25.80 10.65
CA ILE A 335 20.20 25.10 11.69
C ILE A 335 19.81 26.11 12.77
N LEU A 336 18.52 26.14 13.11
CA LEU A 336 17.95 26.97 14.16
C LEU A 336 17.66 26.14 15.41
N SER A 337 17.99 26.68 16.59
CA SER A 337 17.68 26.10 17.89
C SER A 337 17.49 27.13 18.99
#